data_AF-A0A6N7VTP6-F1
#
_entry.id   AF-A0A6N7VTP6-F1
#
_cell.length_a   1.000
_cell.length_b   1.000
_cell.length_c   1.000
_cell.angle_alpha   90.00
_cell.angle_beta   90.00
_cell.angle_gamma   90.00
#
_symmetry.space_group_name_H-M   'P 1'
#
loop_
_entity.id
_entity.type
_entity.pdbx_description
1 polymer ?
#
loop_
_entity_poly.entity_id
_entity_poly.type
_entity_poly.pdbx_seq_one_letter_code
_entity_poly.pdbx_strand_id
1 'polypeptide(L)'
;MHVQAEMVAERLAVHRFECADPGYPGWVWEVSLSRAPRAKTVTVCEIHLVPGDGALLAPPWIPWEDRLLPGDVSRDDVLPYNANDPRLISGFEQTDEETMDALGIDEMGFGRTRVLSPDGLSEAAERWYASERGPTSGVKPGATCGTCGFLIKMGGSLGQVFGVCANAWAADDGTVVALEHSCGAHSETDTRRRRPQWPIVPSRINDSEIEITELRE
;
A
#
# COMPACT_ATOMS: atom_id res chain seq x y z
N MET A 1 -40.38 3.60 15.87
CA MET A 1 -41.84 3.88 15.84
C MET A 1 -42.52 2.92 14.85
N HIS A 2 -43.84 2.70 14.91
CA HIS A 2 -44.56 1.96 13.85
C HIS A 2 -44.74 2.87 12.64
N VAL A 3 -44.32 2.44 11.46
CA VAL A 3 -44.24 3.25 10.24
C VAL A 3 -45.39 2.95 9.29
N GLN A 4 -45.65 1.66 9.03
CA GLN A 4 -46.59 1.22 8.01
C GLN A 4 -47.18 -0.13 8.37
N ALA A 5 -48.42 -0.37 7.97
CA ALA A 5 -49.03 -1.70 7.95
C ALA A 5 -49.69 -1.92 6.58
N GLU A 6 -49.52 -3.12 6.03
CA GLU A 6 -50.05 -3.50 4.73
C GLU A 6 -50.61 -4.92 4.79
N MET A 7 -51.79 -5.14 4.18
CA MET A 7 -52.34 -6.48 3.98
C MET A 7 -51.80 -7.05 2.67
N VAL A 8 -50.95 -8.07 2.75
CA VAL A 8 -50.36 -8.73 1.58
C VAL A 8 -51.32 -9.77 0.99
N ALA A 9 -52.12 -10.42 1.83
CA ALA A 9 -53.18 -11.36 1.41
C ALA A 9 -54.26 -11.53 2.48
N GLU A 10 -55.28 -12.36 2.22
CA GLU A 10 -56.30 -12.69 3.23
C GLU A 10 -55.64 -13.35 4.46
N ARG A 11 -55.74 -12.68 5.62
CA ARG A 11 -55.12 -13.09 6.89
C ARG A 11 -53.58 -13.10 6.90
N LEU A 12 -52.93 -12.34 6.00
CA LEU A 12 -51.49 -12.10 5.98
C LEU A 12 -51.20 -10.60 5.91
N ALA A 13 -50.50 -10.08 6.91
CA ALA A 13 -50.14 -8.67 7.03
C ALA A 13 -48.64 -8.49 7.22
N VAL A 14 -48.12 -7.35 6.79
CA VAL A 14 -46.75 -6.92 7.04
C VAL A 14 -46.80 -5.58 7.79
N HIS A 15 -46.11 -5.52 8.93
CA HIS A 15 -45.93 -4.30 9.71
C HIS A 15 -44.47 -3.86 9.66
N ARG A 16 -44.23 -2.57 9.45
CA ARG A 16 -42.89 -1.97 9.44
C ARG A 16 -42.70 -1.06 10.65
N PHE A 17 -41.55 -1.17 11.29
CA PHE A 17 -41.14 -0.36 12.44
C PHE A 17 -39.75 0.21 12.19
N GLU A 18 -39.50 1.46 12.57
CA GLU A 18 -38.16 2.04 12.47
C GLU A 18 -37.15 1.24 13.31
N CYS A 19 -35.94 1.05 12.78
CA CYS A 19 -34.83 0.55 13.55
C CYS A 19 -34.31 1.64 14.50
N ALA A 20 -34.22 1.33 15.79
CA ALA A 20 -33.67 2.24 16.81
C ALA A 20 -32.15 2.10 16.97
N ASP A 21 -31.51 1.14 16.30
CA ASP A 21 -30.08 0.93 16.38
C ASP A 21 -29.32 1.99 15.57
N PRO A 22 -28.40 2.77 16.19
CA PRO A 22 -27.60 3.77 15.48
C PRO A 22 -26.77 3.22 14.32
N GLY A 23 -26.46 1.91 14.30
CA GLY A 23 -25.74 1.25 13.22
C GLY A 23 -26.57 1.02 11.96
N TYR A 24 -27.89 1.17 12.03
CA TYR A 24 -28.81 0.93 10.91
C TYR A 24 -29.73 2.15 10.65
N PRO A 25 -29.16 3.34 10.36
CA PRO A 25 -29.94 4.53 10.08
C PRO A 25 -30.79 4.32 8.82
N GLY A 26 -32.09 4.66 8.88
CA GLY A 26 -33.02 4.51 7.76
C GLY A 26 -33.50 3.07 7.51
N TRP A 27 -33.03 2.07 8.26
CA TRP A 27 -33.52 0.70 8.17
C TRP A 27 -34.82 0.50 8.96
N VAL A 28 -35.62 -0.46 8.53
CA VAL A 28 -36.90 -0.79 9.16
C VAL A 28 -37.00 -2.29 9.44
N TRP A 29 -37.57 -2.63 10.58
CA TRP A 29 -37.98 -3.98 10.92
C TRP A 29 -39.29 -4.28 10.22
N GLU A 30 -39.27 -5.24 9.31
CA GLU A 30 -40.44 -5.78 8.65
C GLU A 30 -40.88 -7.06 9.37
N VAL A 31 -42.10 -7.06 9.90
CA VAL A 31 -42.68 -8.18 10.66
C VAL A 31 -43.87 -8.70 9.88
N SER A 32 -43.76 -9.92 9.36
CA SER A 32 -44.88 -10.56 8.69
C SER A 32 -45.70 -11.37 9.71
N LEU A 33 -47.02 -11.21 9.63
CA LEU A 33 -47.99 -11.71 10.57
C LEU A 33 -49.06 -12.49 9.81
N SER A 34 -49.41 -13.66 10.30
CA SER A 34 -50.53 -14.42 9.75
C SER A 34 -51.51 -14.83 10.84
N ARG A 35 -52.76 -15.07 10.44
CA ARG A 35 -53.78 -15.65 11.31
C ARG A 35 -54.38 -16.88 10.63
N ALA A 36 -54.15 -18.06 11.20
CA ALA A 36 -54.76 -19.28 10.69
C ALA A 36 -56.31 -19.21 10.75
N PRO A 37 -57.04 -19.91 9.85
CA PRO A 37 -58.49 -19.98 9.92
C PRO A 37 -58.96 -20.42 11.31
N ARG A 38 -59.99 -19.74 11.84
CA ARG A 38 -60.56 -19.97 13.20
C ARG A 38 -59.62 -19.67 14.37
N ALA A 39 -58.36 -19.29 14.14
CA ALA A 39 -57.47 -18.83 15.21
C ALA A 39 -57.94 -17.48 15.75
N LYS A 40 -57.86 -17.31 17.08
CA LYS A 40 -58.18 -16.06 17.78
C LYS A 40 -56.98 -15.12 17.92
N THR A 41 -55.77 -15.66 17.76
CA THR A 41 -54.50 -14.96 17.90
C THR A 41 -53.78 -14.90 16.56
N VAL A 42 -53.11 -13.77 16.32
CA VAL A 42 -52.18 -13.58 15.21
C VAL A 42 -50.82 -14.16 15.60
N THR A 43 -50.10 -14.77 14.66
CA THR A 43 -48.75 -15.30 14.85
C THR A 43 -47.76 -14.57 13.95
N VAL A 44 -46.55 -14.36 14.44
CA VAL A 44 -45.42 -13.87 13.64
C VAL A 44 -44.92 -15.01 12.76
N CYS A 45 -44.74 -14.75 11.47
CA CYS A 45 -44.14 -15.72 10.55
C CYS A 45 -42.62 -15.53 10.51
N GLU A 46 -42.17 -14.29 10.28
CA GLU A 46 -40.75 -13.93 10.19
C GLU A 46 -40.55 -12.43 10.50
N ILE A 47 -39.30 -12.08 10.78
CA ILE A 47 -38.87 -10.72 11.06
C ILE A 47 -37.60 -10.47 10.24
N HIS A 48 -37.62 -9.41 9.44
CA HIS A 48 -36.49 -9.00 8.60
C HIS A 48 -36.07 -7.58 8.95
N LEU A 49 -34.77 -7.29 8.88
CA LEU A 49 -34.27 -5.93 8.87
C LEU A 49 -34.01 -5.56 7.41
N VAL A 50 -34.81 -4.65 6.87
CA VAL A 50 -34.78 -4.29 5.45
C VAL A 50 -34.44 -2.80 5.30
N PRO A 51 -33.75 -2.42 4.21
CA PRO A 51 -33.41 -1.02 3.99
C PRO A 51 -34.67 -0.23 3.65
N GLY A 52 -34.91 0.85 4.39
CA GLY A 52 -35.93 1.85 4.09
C GLY A 52 -35.32 3.11 3.46
N ASP A 53 -36.10 4.18 3.43
CA ASP A 53 -35.64 5.47 2.91
C ASP A 53 -34.47 6.01 3.74
N GLY A 54 -33.37 6.31 3.06
CA GLY A 54 -32.15 6.81 3.71
C GLY A 54 -31.26 5.72 4.32
N ALA A 55 -31.59 4.44 4.13
CA ALA A 55 -30.73 3.34 4.54
C ALA A 55 -29.37 3.40 3.83
N LEU A 56 -28.28 3.30 4.61
CA LEU A 56 -26.94 3.14 4.05
C LEU A 56 -26.81 1.73 3.46
N LEU A 57 -26.73 1.66 2.13
CA LEU A 57 -26.54 0.41 1.40
C LEU A 57 -25.06 0.16 1.11
N ALA A 58 -24.71 -1.12 0.98
CA ALA A 58 -23.42 -1.50 0.45
C ALA A 58 -23.25 -0.96 -0.99
N PRO A 59 -22.03 -0.57 -1.39
CA PRO A 59 -21.75 -0.22 -2.77
C PRO A 59 -22.04 -1.41 -3.70
N PRO A 60 -22.25 -1.17 -5.01
CA PRO A 60 -22.39 -2.24 -5.99
C PRO A 60 -21.22 -3.22 -5.91
N TRP A 61 -21.52 -4.51 -6.05
CA TRP A 61 -20.48 -5.53 -6.12
C TRP A 61 -19.63 -5.33 -7.38
N ILE A 62 -18.31 -5.33 -7.21
CA ILE A 62 -17.32 -5.20 -8.30
C ILE A 62 -16.63 -6.57 -8.48
N PRO A 63 -16.39 -7.09 -9.70
CA PRO A 63 -15.58 -8.29 -9.91
C PRO A 63 -14.23 -8.22 -9.20
N TRP A 64 -13.72 -9.36 -8.72
CA TRP A 64 -12.46 -9.37 -7.95
C TRP A 64 -11.28 -8.83 -8.78
N GLU A 65 -11.25 -9.10 -10.08
CA GLU A 65 -10.22 -8.64 -11.02
C GLU A 65 -10.19 -7.12 -11.12
N ASP A 66 -11.36 -6.48 -11.10
CA ASP A 66 -11.51 -5.02 -11.15
C ASP A 66 -11.21 -4.35 -9.79
N ARG A 67 -11.00 -5.13 -8.73
CA ARG A 67 -10.59 -4.61 -7.40
C ARG A 67 -9.10 -4.59 -7.20
N LEU A 68 -8.33 -5.31 -8.02
CA LEU A 68 -6.89 -5.41 -7.84
C LEU A 68 -6.22 -4.05 -8.07
N LEU A 69 -5.42 -3.63 -7.10
CA LEU A 69 -4.60 -2.44 -7.18
C LEU A 69 -3.12 -2.80 -7.36
N PRO A 70 -2.32 -1.89 -7.92
CA PRO A 70 -0.86 -2.01 -7.89
C PRO A 70 -0.39 -2.21 -6.44
N GLY A 71 0.23 -3.36 -6.16
CA GLY A 71 0.69 -3.75 -4.82
C GLY A 71 -0.07 -4.93 -4.19
N ASP A 72 -1.25 -5.28 -4.70
CA ASP A 72 -2.00 -6.46 -4.22
C ASP A 72 -1.38 -7.78 -4.71
N VAL A 73 -0.58 -7.72 -5.76
CA VAL A 73 0.10 -8.85 -6.38
C VAL A 73 1.40 -9.14 -5.61
N SER A 74 1.48 -10.31 -4.99
CA SER A 74 2.65 -10.78 -4.26
C SER A 74 3.72 -11.37 -5.19
N ARG A 75 4.86 -11.77 -4.62
CA ARG A 75 5.96 -12.41 -5.37
C ARG A 75 5.60 -13.79 -5.93
N ASP A 76 4.63 -14.46 -5.32
CA ASP A 76 4.21 -15.80 -5.70
C ASP A 76 3.07 -15.79 -6.72
N ASP A 77 2.48 -14.62 -6.99
CA ASP A 77 1.38 -14.45 -7.93
C ASP A 77 1.89 -14.34 -9.38
N VAL A 78 1.17 -15.00 -10.30
CA VAL A 78 1.45 -14.92 -11.74
C VAL A 78 0.31 -14.17 -12.40
N LEU A 79 0.62 -12.99 -12.95
CA LEU A 79 -0.35 -12.22 -13.71
C LEU A 79 -0.64 -12.86 -15.08
N PRO A 80 -1.89 -12.81 -15.56
CA PRO A 80 -2.22 -13.21 -16.92
C PRO A 80 -1.40 -12.44 -17.95
N TYR A 81 -0.95 -13.14 -18.99
CA TYR A 81 -0.22 -12.52 -20.09
C TYR A 81 -1.11 -11.53 -20.86
N ASN A 82 -0.66 -10.28 -20.98
CA ASN A 82 -1.31 -9.27 -21.81
C ASN A 82 -0.46 -8.94 -23.04
N ALA A 83 -0.86 -9.48 -24.19
CA ALA A 83 -0.18 -9.24 -25.47
C ALA A 83 -0.18 -7.76 -25.88
N ASN A 84 -1.21 -7.01 -25.48
CA ASN A 84 -1.46 -5.63 -25.91
C ASN A 84 -1.24 -4.63 -24.76
N ASP A 85 -0.36 -4.93 -23.81
CA ASP A 85 -0.01 -3.96 -22.75
C ASP A 85 0.59 -2.69 -23.38
N PRO A 86 -0.05 -1.51 -23.25
CA PRO A 86 0.40 -0.27 -23.89
C PRO A 86 1.72 0.27 -23.31
N ARG A 87 2.12 -0.21 -22.13
CA ARG A 87 3.38 0.17 -21.48
C ARG A 87 4.58 -0.56 -22.06
N LEU A 88 4.38 -1.47 -23.01
CA LEU A 88 5.43 -2.34 -23.56
C LEU A 88 5.42 -2.35 -25.10
N ILE A 89 6.57 -2.05 -25.70
CA ILE A 89 6.86 -2.20 -27.14
C ILE A 89 7.75 -3.41 -27.42
N SER A 90 7.92 -3.79 -28.68
CA SER A 90 8.88 -4.82 -29.09
C SER A 90 10.32 -4.36 -28.80
N GLY A 91 11.17 -5.26 -28.33
CA GLY A 91 12.59 -4.95 -28.08
C GLY A 91 13.37 -4.53 -29.34
N PHE A 92 12.87 -4.84 -30.53
CA PHE A 92 13.47 -4.44 -31.81
C PHE A 92 12.94 -3.10 -32.35
N GLU A 93 11.88 -2.54 -31.75
CA GLU A 93 11.24 -1.29 -32.18
C GLU A 93 11.76 -0.06 -31.41
N GLN A 94 12.75 -0.23 -30.53
CA GLN A 94 13.33 0.86 -29.73
C GLN A 94 14.32 1.75 -30.53
N THR A 95 14.44 1.56 -31.84
CA THR A 95 15.41 2.28 -32.68
C THR A 95 14.81 3.54 -33.29
N ASP A 96 15.03 4.69 -32.65
CA ASP A 96 15.09 5.96 -33.38
C ASP A 96 16.49 6.06 -34.04
N GLU A 97 16.55 6.29 -35.35
CA GLU A 97 17.79 6.30 -36.15
C GLU A 97 18.89 7.26 -35.61
N GLU A 98 18.52 8.25 -34.79
CA GLU A 98 19.42 9.27 -34.24
C GLU A 98 20.11 8.85 -32.92
N THR A 99 19.62 7.80 -32.23
CA THR A 99 20.21 7.30 -30.96
C THR A 99 21.15 6.10 -31.14
N MET A 100 21.30 5.63 -32.38
CA MET A 100 22.02 4.40 -32.73
C MET A 100 23.52 4.43 -32.41
N ASP A 101 24.15 5.61 -32.40
CA ASP A 101 25.59 5.78 -32.16
C ASP A 101 25.96 6.07 -30.68
N ALA A 102 24.99 6.35 -29.81
CA ALA A 102 25.24 6.87 -28.46
C ALA A 102 25.04 5.84 -27.32
N LEU A 103 24.23 4.80 -27.52
CA LEU A 103 23.87 3.84 -26.48
C LEU A 103 24.58 2.51 -26.72
N GLY A 104 25.22 1.95 -25.68
CA GLY A 104 25.87 0.64 -25.78
C GLY A 104 24.89 -0.48 -26.10
N ILE A 105 25.37 -1.55 -26.73
CA ILE A 105 24.59 -2.73 -27.18
C ILE A 105 23.67 -3.32 -26.08
N ASP A 106 24.02 -3.14 -24.80
CA ASP A 106 23.25 -3.65 -23.65
C ASP A 106 22.04 -2.76 -23.27
N GLU A 107 22.03 -1.49 -23.68
CA GLU A 107 20.95 -0.52 -23.42
C GLU A 107 19.85 -0.53 -24.51
N MET A 108 20.07 -1.22 -25.63
CA MET A 108 19.12 -1.34 -26.75
C MET A 108 18.06 -2.43 -26.56
N GLY A 109 17.97 -3.04 -25.37
CA GLY A 109 17.01 -4.11 -25.12
C GLY A 109 17.30 -5.41 -25.88
N PHE A 110 18.47 -5.54 -26.51
CA PHE A 110 18.88 -6.75 -27.22
C PHE A 110 18.80 -7.96 -26.28
N GLY A 111 18.01 -8.96 -26.67
CA GLY A 111 17.75 -10.16 -25.89
C GLY A 111 16.46 -10.14 -25.06
N ARG A 112 15.71 -9.02 -25.03
CA ARG A 112 14.38 -8.94 -24.39
C ARG A 112 13.29 -8.90 -25.45
N THR A 113 12.28 -9.76 -25.31
CA THR A 113 11.14 -9.79 -26.24
C THR A 113 10.35 -8.48 -26.27
N ARG A 114 10.19 -7.84 -25.10
CA ARG A 114 9.49 -6.56 -24.95
C ARG A 114 10.26 -5.67 -23.97
N VAL A 115 10.18 -4.37 -24.21
CA VAL A 115 10.78 -3.30 -23.38
C VAL A 115 9.74 -2.24 -23.07
N LEU A 116 10.00 -1.37 -22.10
CA LEU A 116 9.08 -0.29 -21.78
C LEU A 116 8.89 0.65 -22.98
N SER A 117 7.63 1.01 -23.24
CA SER A 117 7.29 2.10 -24.15
C SER A 117 7.67 3.45 -23.53
N PRO A 118 7.77 4.54 -24.32
CA PRO A 118 7.95 5.89 -23.80
C PRO A 118 6.88 6.29 -22.77
N ASP A 119 5.62 5.89 -23.00
CA ASP A 119 4.51 6.12 -22.07
C ASP A 119 4.71 5.32 -20.78
N GLY A 120 5.09 4.03 -20.88
CA GLY A 120 5.36 3.19 -19.71
C GLY A 120 6.53 3.70 -18.86
N LEU A 121 7.58 4.24 -19.50
CA LEU A 121 8.68 4.93 -18.82
C LEU A 121 8.20 6.20 -18.12
N SER A 122 7.39 7.02 -18.79
CA SER A 122 6.86 8.28 -18.24
C SER A 122 5.94 8.03 -17.05
N GLU A 123 5.00 7.08 -17.15
CA GLU A 123 4.13 6.67 -16.05
C GLU A 123 4.93 6.16 -14.83
N ALA A 124 6.01 5.41 -15.07
CA ALA A 124 6.89 4.95 -14.00
C ALA A 124 7.63 6.11 -13.34
N ALA A 125 8.20 7.02 -14.13
CA ALA A 125 8.89 8.21 -13.64
C ALA A 125 7.96 9.09 -12.81
N GLU A 126 6.75 9.38 -13.28
CA GLU A 126 5.76 10.16 -12.55
C GLU A 126 5.39 9.50 -11.21
N ARG A 127 5.12 8.20 -11.21
CA ARG A 127 4.80 7.45 -9.98
C ARG A 127 5.96 7.48 -8.98
N TRP A 128 7.20 7.30 -9.43
CA TRP A 128 8.37 7.34 -8.55
C TRP A 128 8.62 8.74 -8.02
N TYR A 129 8.47 9.76 -8.85
CA TYR A 129 8.64 11.16 -8.46
C TYR A 129 7.56 11.61 -7.46
N ALA A 130 6.33 11.12 -7.58
CA ALA A 130 5.25 11.42 -6.64
C ALA A 130 5.31 10.59 -5.33
N SER A 131 6.23 9.64 -5.22
CA SER A 131 6.34 8.76 -4.05
C SER A 131 7.03 9.44 -2.86
N GLU A 132 7.06 8.76 -1.71
CA GLU A 132 7.85 9.17 -0.53
C GLU A 132 9.35 9.35 -0.85
N ARG A 133 9.86 8.64 -1.87
CA ARG A 133 11.24 8.72 -2.37
C ARG A 133 11.43 9.75 -3.48
N GLY A 134 10.38 10.51 -3.77
CA GLY A 134 10.40 11.67 -4.67
C GLY A 134 11.18 12.86 -4.10
N PRO A 135 11.03 14.07 -4.70
CA PRO A 135 11.74 15.29 -4.29
C PRO A 135 11.20 15.89 -2.96
N THR A 136 10.73 15.04 -2.05
CA THR A 136 10.21 15.45 -0.74
C THR A 136 11.26 15.18 0.33
N SER A 137 11.43 16.11 1.26
CA SER A 137 12.43 16.01 2.32
C SER A 137 11.96 15.15 3.50
N GLY A 138 12.67 14.06 3.78
CA GLY A 138 12.73 13.48 5.13
C GLY A 138 13.54 14.38 6.09
N VAL A 139 13.78 13.92 7.33
CA VAL A 139 14.63 14.62 8.30
C VAL A 139 15.97 14.98 7.64
N LYS A 140 16.27 16.28 7.59
CA LYS A 140 17.29 16.87 6.72
C LYS A 140 18.72 16.67 7.25
N PRO A 141 19.62 15.98 6.54
CA PRO A 141 20.89 16.59 6.18
C PRO A 141 20.65 17.70 5.14
N GLY A 142 21.51 18.71 5.10
CA GLY A 142 21.42 19.79 4.09
C GLY A 142 21.72 19.35 2.65
N ALA A 143 21.89 18.05 2.39
CA ALA A 143 22.31 17.47 1.14
C ALA A 143 21.27 16.46 0.61
N THR A 144 21.23 16.28 -0.70
CA THR A 144 20.29 15.40 -1.40
C THR A 144 20.99 14.17 -1.96
N CYS A 145 20.22 13.19 -2.42
CA CYS A 145 20.73 11.97 -3.02
C CYS A 145 21.69 12.24 -4.19
N GLY A 146 21.46 13.31 -4.97
CA GLY A 146 22.30 13.71 -6.09
C GLY A 146 23.77 14.03 -5.73
N THR A 147 24.05 14.35 -4.46
CA THR A 147 25.42 14.55 -3.96
C THR A 147 25.87 13.46 -2.97
N CYS A 148 25.04 12.44 -2.74
CA CYS A 148 25.31 11.38 -1.78
C CYS A 148 26.31 10.36 -2.33
N GLY A 149 27.33 10.01 -1.54
CA GLY A 149 28.31 8.98 -1.91
C GLY A 149 27.75 7.55 -1.98
N PHE A 150 26.55 7.31 -1.45
CA PHE A 150 25.86 6.02 -1.52
C PHE A 150 24.90 5.87 -2.70
N LEU A 151 24.79 6.90 -3.57
CA LEU A 151 23.93 6.85 -4.73
C LEU A 151 24.59 6.04 -5.86
N ILE A 152 23.92 5.00 -6.33
CA ILE A 152 24.23 4.33 -7.59
C ILE A 152 23.46 5.03 -8.71
N LYS A 153 24.16 5.50 -9.74
CA LYS A 153 23.53 6.16 -10.90
C LYS A 153 22.85 5.13 -11.81
N MET A 154 21.65 5.44 -12.25
CA MET A 154 20.98 4.68 -13.31
C MET A 154 21.50 5.11 -14.69
N GLY A 155 21.47 4.17 -15.64
CA GLY A 155 21.76 4.45 -17.06
C GLY A 155 20.62 5.19 -17.75
N GLY A 156 20.89 5.68 -18.95
CA GLY A 156 19.91 6.37 -19.80
C GLY A 156 19.32 7.67 -19.22
N SER A 157 18.16 8.06 -19.75
CA SER A 157 17.49 9.32 -19.42
C SER A 157 16.99 9.38 -17.96
N LEU A 158 16.57 8.25 -17.39
CA LEU A 158 16.14 8.18 -15.98
C LEU A 158 17.25 8.54 -15.00
N GLY A 159 18.52 8.29 -15.35
CA GLY A 159 19.68 8.66 -14.54
C GLY A 159 19.85 10.17 -14.33
N GLN A 160 19.15 11.02 -15.09
CA GLN A 160 19.15 12.46 -14.92
C GLN A 160 18.23 12.94 -13.78
N VAL A 161 17.30 12.10 -13.33
CA VAL A 161 16.28 12.44 -12.33
C VAL A 161 16.32 11.51 -11.12
N PHE A 162 16.82 10.29 -11.30
CA PHE A 162 16.78 9.24 -10.29
C PHE A 162 18.09 8.45 -10.17
N GLY A 163 18.28 7.81 -9.03
CA GLY A 163 19.29 6.77 -8.81
C GLY A 163 18.78 5.70 -7.85
N VAL A 164 19.65 4.79 -7.43
CA VAL A 164 19.34 3.73 -6.45
C VAL A 164 20.16 3.98 -5.18
N CYS A 165 19.51 3.97 -4.02
CA CYS A 165 20.21 4.06 -2.74
C CYS A 165 20.89 2.71 -2.42
N ALA A 166 22.17 2.75 -2.01
CA ALA A 166 22.93 1.57 -1.61
C ALA A 166 23.41 1.63 -0.15
N ASN A 167 22.80 2.49 0.67
CA ASN A 167 23.14 2.58 2.09
C ASN A 167 22.21 1.70 2.92
N ALA A 168 22.71 0.56 3.41
CA ALA A 168 21.98 -0.36 4.30
C ALA A 168 21.43 0.28 5.60
N TRP A 169 21.92 1.46 5.99
CA TRP A 169 21.39 2.22 7.13
C TRP A 169 20.25 3.18 6.76
N ALA A 170 20.02 3.43 5.47
CA ALA A 170 18.89 4.21 4.99
C ALA A 170 17.62 3.33 4.96
N ALA A 171 16.46 3.94 5.22
CA ALA A 171 15.19 3.26 5.03
C ALA A 171 14.92 2.91 3.55
N ASP A 172 15.58 3.64 2.64
CA ASP A 172 15.39 3.55 1.19
C ASP A 172 16.44 2.66 0.50
N ASP A 173 17.24 1.89 1.25
CA ASP A 173 18.24 0.97 0.69
C ASP A 173 17.64 0.03 -0.38
N GLY A 174 18.32 -0.09 -1.51
CA GLY A 174 17.90 -0.93 -2.64
C GLY A 174 16.69 -0.37 -3.42
N THR A 175 16.24 0.86 -3.15
CA THR A 175 15.10 1.47 -3.83
C THR A 175 15.50 2.63 -4.75
N VAL A 176 14.62 2.94 -5.71
CA VAL A 176 14.77 4.11 -6.58
C VAL A 176 14.42 5.38 -5.80
N VAL A 177 15.33 6.36 -5.85
CA VAL A 177 15.20 7.67 -5.20
C VAL A 177 15.40 8.79 -6.20
N ALA A 178 14.67 9.89 -6.06
CA ALA A 178 14.93 11.10 -6.83
C ALA A 178 16.27 11.74 -6.43
N LEU A 179 16.97 12.39 -7.35
CA LEU A 179 18.22 13.09 -7.03
C LEU A 179 18.03 14.22 -6.00
N GLU A 180 16.83 14.76 -5.90
CA GLU A 180 16.43 15.79 -4.93
C GLU A 180 15.95 15.21 -3.60
N HIS A 181 15.80 13.88 -3.50
CA HIS A 181 15.38 13.21 -2.27
C HIS A 181 16.42 13.39 -1.16
N SER A 182 15.98 13.46 0.11
CA SER A 182 16.87 13.55 1.27
C SER A 182 16.44 12.60 2.39
N CYS A 183 17.42 11.94 3.00
CA CYS A 183 17.23 10.99 4.10
C CYS A 183 18.26 11.26 5.22
N GLY A 184 17.98 10.78 6.43
CA GLY A 184 18.87 10.97 7.59
C GLY A 184 20.18 10.16 7.57
N ALA A 185 20.38 9.30 6.57
CA ALA A 185 21.55 8.44 6.43
C ALA A 185 22.45 8.86 5.25
N HIS A 186 22.50 10.15 4.95
CA HIS A 186 23.37 10.70 3.91
C HIS A 186 24.86 10.46 4.23
N SER A 187 25.72 10.33 3.21
CA SER A 187 27.17 10.11 3.41
C SER A 187 27.87 11.26 4.15
N GLU A 188 27.33 12.48 4.01
CA GLU A 188 27.84 13.72 4.61
C GLU A 188 26.92 14.25 5.73
N THR A 189 26.50 13.42 6.69
CA THR A 189 25.74 13.89 7.86
C THR A 189 26.66 14.62 8.86
N ASP A 190 26.22 15.78 9.35
CA ASP A 190 26.98 16.68 10.24
C ASP A 190 26.62 16.53 11.73
N THR A 191 25.74 15.58 12.07
CA THR A 191 25.32 15.35 13.45
C THR A 191 26.49 14.86 14.31
N ARG A 192 26.78 15.59 15.39
CA ARG A 192 27.83 15.18 16.33
C ARG A 192 27.40 13.91 17.05
N ARG A 193 28.30 12.93 17.12
CA ARG A 193 28.12 11.74 17.96
C ARG A 193 27.86 12.18 19.40
N ARG A 194 26.62 12.04 19.84
CA ARG A 194 26.22 12.41 21.20
C ARG A 194 26.98 11.52 22.18
N ARG A 195 27.60 12.13 23.19
CA ARG A 195 28.18 11.34 24.28
C ARG A 195 27.07 10.55 24.97
N PRO A 196 27.35 9.33 25.44
CA PRO A 196 26.37 8.57 26.21
C PRO A 196 25.86 9.43 27.35
N GLN A 197 24.55 9.50 27.53
CA GLN A 197 23.95 10.21 28.67
C GLN A 197 24.29 9.51 29.99
N TRP A 198 24.63 8.23 29.93
CA TRP A 198 25.05 7.44 31.07
C TRP A 198 26.56 7.34 31.18
N PRO A 199 27.12 7.50 32.39
CA PRO A 199 28.52 7.20 32.60
C PRO A 199 28.74 5.73 32.23
N ILE A 200 29.55 5.48 31.20
CA ILE A 200 30.08 4.15 30.91
C ILE A 200 31.13 3.87 31.98
N VAL A 201 30.67 3.55 33.19
CA VAL A 201 31.45 2.75 34.14
C VAL A 201 31.37 1.32 33.62
N PRO A 202 32.48 0.57 33.55
CA PRO A 202 32.39 -0.83 33.17
C PRO A 202 31.53 -1.55 34.22
N SER A 203 30.29 -1.89 33.89
CA SER A 203 29.48 -2.87 34.63
C SER A 203 29.87 -4.30 34.24
N ARG A 204 31.15 -4.51 33.94
CA ARG A 204 31.66 -5.85 33.67
C ARG A 204 31.87 -6.50 35.03
N ILE A 205 30.85 -7.21 35.50
CA ILE A 205 31.09 -8.31 36.44
C ILE A 205 31.89 -9.33 35.63
N ASN A 206 33.15 -9.52 36.02
CA ASN A 206 33.98 -10.56 35.44
C ASN A 206 33.64 -11.86 36.17
N ASP A 207 32.69 -12.63 35.64
CA ASP A 207 32.28 -13.92 36.23
C ASP A 207 33.42 -14.96 36.29
N SER A 208 34.56 -14.68 35.63
CA SER A 208 35.80 -15.48 35.71
C SER A 208 36.83 -14.95 36.71
N GLU A 209 36.55 -13.85 37.42
CA GLU A 209 37.40 -13.32 38.47
C GLU A 209 37.14 -14.06 39.79
N ILE A 210 38.12 -14.85 40.24
CA ILE A 210 38.03 -15.64 41.48
C ILE A 210 38.71 -14.84 42.60
N GLU A 211 37.93 -14.43 43.60
CA GLU A 211 38.46 -13.84 44.83
C GLU A 211 39.01 -14.94 45.75
N ILE A 212 40.34 -15.04 45.84
CA ILE A 212 40.99 -16.00 46.75
C ILE A 212 41.01 -15.39 48.15
N THR A 213 40.22 -15.95 49.07
CA THR A 213 40.27 -15.61 50.50
C THR A 213 40.96 -16.74 51.26
N GLU A 214 41.97 -16.40 52.06
CA GLU A 214 42.60 -17.38 52.95
C GLU A 214 41.64 -17.72 54.09
N LEU A 215 41.39 -19.02 54.26
CA LEU A 215 40.66 -19.55 55.40
C LEU A 215 41.50 -19.31 56.66
N ARG A 216 40.99 -18.47 57.57
CA ARG A 216 41.54 -18.36 58.92
C ARG A 216 41.20 -19.65 59.69
N GLU A 217 42.22 -20.43 60.04
CA GLU A 217 42.14 -21.49 61.05
C GLU A 217 41.89 -20.93 62.46
#